data_AF-A0A0B6X432-F1
#
_entry.id   AF-A0A0B6X432-F1
#
_cell.length_a   1.000
_cell.length_b   1.000
_cell.length_c   1.000
_cell.angle_alpha   90.00
_cell.angle_beta   90.00
_cell.angle_gamma   90.00
#
_symmetry.space_group_name_H-M   'P 1'
#
loop_
_entity.id
_entity.type
_entity.pdbx_description
1 polymer ?
#
loop_
_entity_poly.entity_id
_entity_poly.type
_entity_poly.pdbx_seq_one_letter_code
_entity_poly.pdbx_strand_id
1 'polypeptide(L)'
;MTKTELIEYLHSAYPELTIDITYIKGYSEEDIVKLERLYDIKIQGQLLDFLIHMGRCSGGFFSNQPLSFYSETANIRDEIKFQIGCEDGLREVQRFDLVEQKPFFISMENEGILHYFLLTDSDNPDLVYYLDTNYDTIVDTGLTFNEYLRSVVDSSRGYACKIPLDYTGDLLRI
;
A
#
# COMPACT_ATOMS: atom_id res chain seq x y z
N MET A 1 2.78 -14.60 6.06
CA MET A 1 1.86 -14.74 7.21
C MET A 1 0.53 -15.29 6.72
N THR A 2 -0.13 -16.10 7.53
CA THR A 2 -1.54 -16.47 7.29
C THR A 2 -2.45 -15.24 7.45
N LYS A 3 -3.67 -15.30 6.92
CA LYS A 3 -4.67 -14.23 7.06
C LYS A 3 -4.88 -13.84 8.53
N THR A 4 -5.04 -14.83 9.41
CA THR A 4 -5.29 -14.60 10.84
C THR A 4 -4.10 -13.93 11.53
N GLU A 5 -2.88 -14.43 11.28
CA GLU A 5 -1.67 -13.83 11.86
C GLU A 5 -1.48 -12.37 11.46
N LEU A 6 -1.76 -12.04 10.19
CA LEU A 6 -1.69 -10.66 9.71
C LEU A 6 -2.75 -9.76 10.39
N ILE A 7 -3.98 -10.25 10.52
CA ILE A 7 -5.06 -9.52 11.21
C ILE A 7 -4.68 -9.28 12.68
N GLU A 8 -4.24 -10.31 13.39
CA GLU A 8 -3.83 -10.20 14.81
C GLU A 8 -2.64 -9.26 14.98
N TYR A 9 -1.66 -9.35 14.08
CA TYR A 9 -0.49 -8.48 14.08
C TYR A 9 -0.88 -7.01 13.91
N LEU A 10 -1.68 -6.68 12.89
CA LEU A 10 -2.13 -5.30 12.65
C LEU A 10 -3.02 -4.80 13.79
N HIS A 11 -3.97 -5.62 14.26
CA HIS A 11 -4.92 -5.24 15.30
C HIS A 11 -4.25 -5.00 16.65
N SER A 12 -3.17 -5.72 16.95
CA SER A 12 -2.40 -5.49 18.17
C SER A 12 -1.75 -4.09 18.26
N ALA A 13 -1.67 -3.34 17.16
CA ALA A 13 -1.24 -1.94 17.18
C ALA A 13 -2.33 -1.02 17.76
N TYR A 14 -3.59 -1.30 17.43
CA TYR A 14 -4.75 -0.56 17.93
C TYR A 14 -5.88 -1.52 18.34
N PRO A 15 -5.79 -2.15 19.53
CA PRO A 15 -6.74 -3.18 19.96
C PRO A 15 -8.18 -2.68 20.12
N GLU A 16 -8.35 -1.38 20.39
CA GLU A 16 -9.68 -0.76 20.51
C GLU A 16 -10.31 -0.42 19.15
N LEU A 17 -9.58 -0.57 18.04
CA LEU A 17 -10.10 -0.35 16.70
C LEU A 17 -11.22 -1.36 16.41
N THR A 18 -12.38 -0.83 16.04
CA THR A 18 -13.50 -1.66 15.58
C THR A 18 -13.22 -2.09 14.14
N ILE A 19 -12.97 -3.39 13.95
CA ILE A 19 -12.85 -4.02 12.63
C ILE A 19 -13.93 -5.08 12.45
N ASP A 20 -14.23 -5.40 11.20
CA ASP A 20 -15.10 -6.53 10.87
C ASP A 20 -14.42 -7.45 9.86
N ILE A 21 -13.95 -8.58 10.39
CA ILE A 21 -13.23 -9.61 9.64
C ILE A 21 -14.07 -10.24 8.52
N THR A 22 -15.40 -10.13 8.56
CA THR A 22 -16.29 -10.67 7.54
C THR A 22 -16.26 -9.86 6.24
N TYR A 23 -15.90 -8.58 6.32
CA TYR A 23 -15.68 -7.73 5.15
C TYR A 23 -14.26 -7.86 4.57
N ILE A 24 -13.30 -8.40 5.33
CA ILE A 24 -11.91 -8.52 4.87
C ILE A 24 -11.82 -9.44 3.65
N LYS A 25 -11.38 -8.87 2.53
CA LYS A 25 -11.33 -9.53 1.22
C LYS A 25 -10.04 -9.15 0.49
N GLY A 26 -9.38 -10.13 -0.10
CA GLY A 26 -8.23 -9.90 -0.98
C GLY A 26 -8.49 -10.33 -2.41
N TYR A 27 -7.43 -10.24 -3.21
CA TYR A 27 -7.39 -10.63 -4.61
C TYR A 27 -7.23 -12.14 -4.78
N SER A 28 -7.79 -12.69 -5.86
CA SER A 28 -7.55 -14.07 -6.26
C SER A 28 -6.17 -14.22 -6.90
N GLU A 29 -5.64 -15.44 -7.00
CA GLU A 29 -4.37 -15.69 -7.71
C GLU A 29 -4.39 -15.17 -9.16
N GLU A 30 -5.53 -15.33 -9.86
CA GLU A 30 -5.72 -14.79 -11.21
C GLU A 30 -5.65 -13.26 -11.24
N ASP A 31 -6.16 -12.59 -10.19
CA ASP A 31 -6.09 -11.14 -10.08
C ASP A 31 -4.67 -10.67 -9.78
N ILE A 32 -3.91 -11.39 -8.96
CA ILE A 32 -2.49 -11.10 -8.72
C ILE A 32 -1.71 -11.08 -10.05
N VAL A 33 -1.89 -12.08 -10.90
CA VAL A 33 -1.23 -12.13 -12.22
C VAL A 33 -1.64 -10.94 -13.11
N LYS A 34 -2.88 -10.47 -13.01
CA LYS A 34 -3.32 -9.27 -13.76
C LYS A 34 -2.67 -8.01 -13.20
N LEU A 35 -2.57 -7.87 -11.88
CA LEU A 35 -1.92 -6.73 -11.23
C LEU A 35 -0.45 -6.64 -11.61
N GLU A 36 0.30 -7.74 -11.55
CA GLU A 36 1.71 -7.77 -11.98
C GLU A 36 1.89 -7.26 -13.40
N ARG A 37 1.03 -7.68 -14.33
CA ARG A 37 1.07 -7.24 -15.73
C ARG A 37 0.65 -5.79 -15.93
N LEU A 38 -0.34 -5.34 -15.15
CA LEU A 38 -0.91 -4.00 -15.31
C LEU A 38 0.04 -2.92 -14.81
N TYR A 39 0.67 -3.16 -13.66
CA TYR A 39 1.58 -2.22 -13.01
C TYR A 39 3.06 -2.48 -13.36
N ASP A 40 3.36 -3.55 -14.11
CA ASP A 40 4.72 -3.99 -14.44
C ASP A 40 5.62 -4.24 -13.20
N ILE A 41 5.03 -4.84 -12.16
CA ILE A 41 5.70 -5.15 -10.88
C ILE A 41 5.79 -6.66 -10.61
N LYS A 42 6.53 -7.06 -9.57
CA LYS A 42 6.53 -8.43 -9.04
C LYS A 42 5.81 -8.50 -7.70
N ILE A 43 4.73 -9.26 -7.61
CA ILE A 43 3.97 -9.35 -6.35
C ILE A 43 4.47 -10.55 -5.56
N GLN A 44 5.26 -10.27 -4.53
CA GLN A 44 5.88 -11.28 -3.67
C GLN A 44 5.96 -10.82 -2.21
N GLY A 45 6.40 -11.70 -1.32
CA GLY A 45 6.62 -11.37 0.10
C GLY A 45 5.37 -10.86 0.81
N GLN A 46 5.54 -9.84 1.65
CA GLN A 46 4.48 -9.25 2.45
C GLN A 46 3.44 -8.52 1.59
N LEU A 47 3.83 -7.97 0.43
CA LEU A 47 2.88 -7.37 -0.51
C LEU A 47 1.90 -8.42 -1.05
N LEU A 48 2.40 -9.60 -1.41
CA LEU A 48 1.55 -10.72 -1.84
C LEU A 48 0.57 -11.12 -0.73
N ASP A 49 1.08 -11.38 0.48
CA ASP A 49 0.26 -11.74 1.64
C ASP A 49 -0.84 -10.72 1.89
N PHE A 50 -0.51 -9.43 1.88
CA PHE A 50 -1.47 -8.36 2.06
C PHE A 50 -2.55 -8.37 0.97
N LEU A 51 -2.15 -8.43 -0.30
CA LEU A 51 -3.07 -8.35 -1.44
C LEU A 51 -4.05 -9.52 -1.45
N ILE A 52 -3.59 -10.75 -1.19
CA ILE A 52 -4.47 -11.93 -1.19
C ILE A 52 -5.39 -12.00 0.02
N HIS A 53 -5.00 -11.41 1.16
CA HIS A 53 -5.79 -11.48 2.38
C HIS A 53 -6.77 -10.32 2.52
N MET A 54 -6.34 -9.10 2.19
CA MET A 54 -7.10 -7.88 2.45
C MET A 54 -6.98 -6.77 1.40
N GLY A 55 -6.28 -6.98 0.28
CA GLY A 55 -6.04 -5.95 -0.73
C GLY A 55 -7.27 -5.35 -1.42
N ARG A 56 -8.46 -5.98 -1.32
CA ARG A 56 -9.72 -5.43 -1.84
C ARG A 56 -10.56 -4.74 -0.76
N CYS A 57 -10.52 -5.25 0.47
CA CYS A 57 -11.19 -4.66 1.62
C CYS A 57 -10.46 -5.06 2.89
N SER A 58 -10.18 -4.08 3.73
CA SER A 58 -9.46 -4.27 5.00
C SER A 58 -10.37 -4.44 6.20
N GLY A 59 -11.69 -4.41 6.03
CA GLY A 59 -12.63 -4.54 7.15
C GLY A 59 -12.48 -3.44 8.19
N GLY A 60 -12.00 -2.26 7.79
CA GLY A 60 -11.86 -1.08 8.65
C GLY A 60 -10.46 -0.78 9.19
N PHE A 61 -9.44 -1.61 8.91
CA PHE A 61 -8.08 -1.39 9.44
C PHE A 61 -7.51 -0.02 9.09
N PHE A 62 -7.69 0.41 7.85
CA PHE A 62 -6.96 1.57 7.32
C PHE A 62 -7.83 2.82 7.16
N SER A 63 -9.11 2.78 7.52
CA SER A 63 -10.02 3.95 7.52
C SER A 63 -9.72 4.94 6.37
N ASN A 64 -9.39 6.21 6.67
CA ASN A 64 -9.14 7.28 5.69
C ASN A 64 -7.64 7.47 5.41
N GLN A 65 -6.84 6.47 5.73
CA GLN A 65 -5.39 6.54 5.53
C GLN A 65 -5.10 6.50 4.03
N PRO A 66 -4.10 7.24 3.56
CA PRO A 66 -3.87 7.46 2.14
C PRO A 66 -3.16 6.27 1.48
N LEU A 67 -3.66 5.05 1.71
CA LEU A 67 -3.18 3.85 1.03
C LEU A 67 -3.77 3.78 -0.38
N SER A 68 -2.91 3.64 -1.39
CA SER A 68 -3.33 3.59 -2.80
C SER A 68 -4.23 2.39 -3.14
N PHE A 69 -4.28 1.38 -2.26
CA PHE A 69 -5.13 0.19 -2.42
C PHE A 69 -6.63 0.47 -2.30
N TYR A 70 -7.03 1.50 -1.55
CA TYR A 70 -8.41 1.78 -1.20
C TYR A 70 -8.78 3.23 -1.55
N SER A 71 -9.16 3.47 -2.81
CA SER A 71 -9.65 4.78 -3.28
C SER A 71 -11.12 4.71 -3.71
N GLU A 72 -11.97 5.58 -3.15
CA GLU A 72 -13.41 5.70 -3.49
C GLU A 72 -13.60 6.31 -4.87
N THR A 73 -12.68 7.20 -5.26
CA THR A 73 -12.86 8.13 -6.37
C THR A 73 -11.93 7.88 -7.55
N ALA A 74 -10.82 7.18 -7.34
CA ALA A 74 -9.88 6.86 -8.40
C ALA A 74 -10.36 5.61 -9.15
N ASN A 75 -10.53 5.73 -10.47
CA ASN A 75 -10.61 4.56 -11.33
C ASN A 75 -9.18 4.04 -11.62
N ILE A 76 -9.10 2.86 -12.23
CA ILE A 76 -7.82 2.22 -12.58
C ILE A 76 -6.87 3.14 -13.38
N ARG A 77 -7.39 4.05 -14.22
CA ARG A 77 -6.53 4.95 -15.01
C ARG A 77 -5.90 6.03 -14.15
N ASP A 78 -6.61 6.50 -13.14
CA ASP A 78 -6.08 7.51 -12.23
C ASP A 78 -5.01 6.90 -11.33
N GLU A 79 -5.19 5.65 -10.89
CA GLU A 79 -4.17 4.90 -10.17
C GLU A 79 -2.92 4.64 -11.04
N ILE A 80 -3.09 4.19 -12.29
CA ILE A 80 -1.94 4.00 -13.20
C ILE A 80 -1.20 5.32 -13.45
N LYS A 81 -1.93 6.43 -13.64
CA LYS A 81 -1.29 7.76 -13.78
C LYS A 81 -0.53 8.16 -12.52
N PHE A 82 -1.08 7.86 -11.35
CA PHE A 82 -0.41 8.11 -10.08
C PHE A 82 0.91 7.34 -10.00
N GLN A 83 0.90 6.03 -10.31
CA GLN A 83 2.11 5.20 -10.32
C GLN A 83 3.15 5.74 -11.31
N ILE A 84 2.74 6.06 -12.54
CA ILE A 84 3.64 6.65 -13.56
C ILE A 84 4.23 7.98 -13.09
N GLY A 85 3.41 8.87 -12.53
CA GLY A 85 3.86 10.17 -12.04
C GLY A 85 4.87 10.06 -10.90
N CYS A 86 4.68 9.10 -9.99
CA CYS A 86 5.63 8.87 -8.91
C CYS A 86 6.94 8.25 -9.41
N GLU A 87 6.88 7.33 -10.37
CA GLU A 87 8.05 6.77 -11.03
C GLU A 87 8.85 7.86 -11.77
N ASP A 88 8.18 8.80 -12.43
CA ASP A 88 8.81 9.98 -13.04
C ASP A 88 9.52 10.84 -11.99
N GLY A 89 8.94 11.00 -10.79
CA GLY A 89 9.62 11.65 -9.66
C GLY A 89 10.96 10.98 -9.30
N LEU A 90 11.03 9.65 -9.31
CA LEU A 90 12.30 8.93 -9.11
C LEU A 90 13.33 9.22 -10.21
N ARG A 91 12.88 9.37 -11.47
CA ARG A 91 13.75 9.73 -12.59
C ARG A 91 14.26 11.16 -12.49
N GLU A 92 13.42 12.10 -12.05
CA GLU A 92 13.79 13.50 -11.86
C GLU A 92 14.91 13.67 -10.84
N VAL A 93 14.87 12.88 -9.76
CA VAL A 93 15.95 12.81 -8.76
C VAL A 93 17.10 11.85 -9.14
N GLN A 94 17.14 11.43 -10.41
CA GLN A 94 18.20 10.61 -11.03
C GLN A 94 18.37 9.21 -10.40
N ARG A 95 17.32 8.65 -9.78
CA ARG A 95 17.31 7.31 -9.19
C ARG A 95 16.80 6.24 -10.16
N PHE A 96 17.44 6.17 -11.32
CA PHE A 96 17.14 5.15 -12.35
C PHE A 96 17.38 3.73 -11.84
N ASP A 97 18.34 3.55 -10.92
CA ASP A 97 18.62 2.29 -10.25
C ASP A 97 17.42 1.75 -9.47
N LEU A 98 16.57 2.63 -8.93
CA LEU A 98 15.35 2.24 -8.23
C LEU A 98 14.20 1.94 -9.17
N VAL A 99 14.11 2.68 -10.29
CA VAL A 99 13.11 2.44 -11.33
C VAL A 99 13.28 1.04 -11.94
N GLU A 100 14.52 0.61 -12.18
CA GLU A 100 14.84 -0.73 -12.67
C GLU A 100 14.38 -1.86 -11.72
N GLN A 101 14.21 -1.55 -10.43
CA GLN A 101 13.74 -2.48 -9.39
C GLN A 101 12.21 -2.48 -9.24
N LYS A 102 11.47 -1.94 -10.22
CA LYS A 102 10.01 -1.98 -10.30
C LYS A 102 9.33 -1.40 -9.04
N PRO A 103 9.45 -0.09 -8.81
CA PRO A 103 8.87 0.57 -7.66
C PRO A 103 7.34 0.47 -7.70
N PHE A 104 6.71 0.24 -6.56
CA PHE A 104 5.26 0.29 -6.43
C PHE A 104 4.88 1.23 -5.29
N PHE A 105 4.22 2.32 -5.62
CA PHE A 105 3.84 3.36 -4.65
C PHE A 105 2.59 2.92 -3.89
N ILE A 106 2.71 2.87 -2.56
CA ILE A 106 1.71 2.30 -1.66
C ILE A 106 0.94 3.38 -0.89
N SER A 107 1.49 4.60 -0.76
CA SER A 107 0.85 5.70 -0.06
C SER A 107 1.41 7.08 -0.41
N MET A 108 0.58 8.11 -0.26
CA MET A 108 0.97 9.52 -0.25
C MET A 108 0.58 10.16 1.09
N GLU A 109 1.57 10.52 1.90
CA GLU A 109 1.36 11.10 3.21
C GLU A 109 1.83 12.56 3.28
N ASN A 110 1.53 13.22 4.41
CA ASN A 110 1.92 14.60 4.69
C ASN A 110 1.51 15.56 3.55
N GLU A 111 0.21 15.61 3.25
CA GLU A 111 -0.36 16.44 2.18
C GLU A 111 0.23 16.17 0.78
N GLY A 112 0.73 14.96 0.54
CA GLY A 112 1.31 14.54 -0.74
C GLY A 112 2.80 14.85 -0.86
N ILE A 113 3.47 15.19 0.23
CA ILE A 113 4.92 15.45 0.26
C ILE A 113 5.72 14.14 0.26
N LEU A 114 5.25 13.14 1.02
CA LEU A 114 5.96 11.88 1.23
C LEU A 114 5.30 10.77 0.43
N HIS A 115 5.98 10.23 -0.57
CA HIS A 115 5.46 9.16 -1.43
C HIS A 115 6.12 7.85 -1.04
N TYR A 116 5.39 6.98 -0.34
CA TYR A 116 5.89 5.70 0.15
C TYR A 116 5.78 4.63 -0.93
N PHE A 117 6.81 3.79 -1.05
CA PHE A 117 6.87 2.73 -2.07
C PHE A 117 7.71 1.52 -1.64
N LEU A 118 7.51 0.42 -2.38
CA LEU A 118 8.28 -0.82 -2.31
C LEU A 118 9.09 -1.00 -3.59
N LEU A 119 10.26 -1.63 -3.51
CA LEU A 119 11.04 -2.05 -4.68
C LEU A 119 10.77 -3.52 -4.97
N THR A 120 9.78 -3.78 -5.82
CA THR A 120 9.15 -5.10 -5.92
C THR A 120 10.05 -6.16 -6.56
N ASP A 121 11.05 -5.74 -7.35
CA ASP A 121 12.06 -6.61 -7.98
C ASP A 121 13.47 -6.35 -7.44
N SER A 122 13.56 -6.19 -6.11
CA SER A 122 14.82 -6.06 -5.37
C SER A 122 15.13 -7.30 -4.54
N ASP A 123 16.33 -7.35 -3.96
CA ASP A 123 16.73 -8.40 -3.00
C ASP A 123 15.94 -8.32 -1.67
N ASN A 124 15.30 -7.18 -1.37
CA ASN A 124 14.50 -6.97 -0.17
C ASN A 124 13.16 -6.30 -0.52
N PRO A 125 12.22 -7.03 -1.14
CA PRO A 125 10.97 -6.46 -1.65
C PRO A 125 10.00 -5.99 -0.58
N ASP A 126 10.23 -6.37 0.68
CA ASP A 126 9.39 -5.99 1.81
C ASP A 126 9.80 -4.64 2.43
N LEU A 127 10.95 -4.08 2.07
CA LEU A 127 11.45 -2.83 2.65
C LEU A 127 10.69 -1.62 2.09
N VAL A 128 10.24 -0.75 2.99
CA VAL A 128 9.53 0.47 2.64
C VAL A 128 10.49 1.64 2.52
N TYR A 129 10.34 2.38 1.43
CA TYR A 129 11.01 3.65 1.17
C TYR A 129 9.99 4.77 1.09
N TYR A 130 10.45 6.01 1.18
CA TYR A 130 9.69 7.14 0.67
C TYR A 130 10.54 8.11 -0.13
N LEU A 131 9.93 8.75 -1.12
CA LEU A 131 10.44 9.96 -1.77
C LEU A 131 9.90 11.17 -1.03
N ASP A 132 10.80 12.02 -0.52
CA ASP A 132 10.47 13.34 -0.01
C ASP A 132 10.59 14.36 -1.15
N THR A 133 9.44 14.82 -1.63
CA THR A 133 9.35 15.75 -2.77
C THR A 133 9.76 17.19 -2.43
N ASN A 134 9.93 17.54 -1.16
CA ASN A 134 10.46 18.86 -0.79
C ASN A 134 11.98 18.92 -0.90
N TYR A 135 12.65 17.79 -0.62
CA TYR A 135 14.10 17.72 -0.58
C TYR A 135 14.70 16.88 -1.72
N ASP A 136 13.86 16.29 -2.58
CA ASP A 136 14.27 15.41 -3.67
C ASP A 136 15.14 14.24 -3.17
N THR A 137 14.79 13.71 -1.99
CA THR A 137 15.55 12.63 -1.33
C THR A 137 14.74 11.36 -1.19
N ILE A 138 15.41 10.23 -1.42
CA ILE A 138 14.87 8.91 -1.08
C ILE A 138 15.35 8.51 0.31
N VAL A 139 14.42 8.06 1.14
CA VAL A 139 14.69 7.58 2.49
C VAL A 139 14.30 6.12 2.60
N ASP A 140 15.25 5.31 3.07
CA ASP A 140 15.00 3.96 3.59
C ASP A 140 14.42 4.10 5.00
N THR A 141 13.21 3.58 5.21
CA THR A 141 12.53 3.70 6.51
C THR A 141 13.06 2.71 7.55
N GLY A 142 13.76 1.66 7.12
CA GLY A 142 14.10 0.51 7.96
C GLY A 142 12.91 -0.36 8.36
N LEU A 143 11.70 -0.07 7.87
CA LEU A 143 10.48 -0.83 8.17
C LEU A 143 10.18 -1.81 7.04
N THR A 144 9.78 -3.02 7.42
CA THR A 144 9.09 -3.92 6.49
C THR A 144 7.68 -3.41 6.19
N PHE A 145 7.07 -3.87 5.10
CA PHE A 145 5.74 -3.45 4.67
C PHE A 145 4.68 -3.66 5.76
N ASN A 146 4.72 -4.80 6.45
CA ASN A 146 3.82 -5.09 7.56
C ASN A 146 4.06 -4.14 8.75
N GLU A 147 5.31 -3.80 9.07
CA GLU A 147 5.62 -2.84 10.13
C GLU A 147 5.12 -1.43 9.77
N TYR A 148 5.28 -1.03 8.51
CA TYR A 148 4.69 0.20 7.99
C TYR A 148 3.16 0.19 8.10
N LEU A 149 2.48 -0.86 7.60
CA LEU A 149 1.02 -0.98 7.72
C LEU A 149 0.56 -0.95 9.19
N ARG A 150 1.32 -1.59 10.08
CA ARG A 150 1.07 -1.54 11.53
C ARG A 150 1.18 -0.12 12.08
N SER A 151 2.15 0.66 11.62
CA SER A 151 2.30 2.07 12.01
C SER A 151 1.15 2.94 11.51
N VAL A 152 0.62 2.64 10.30
CA VAL A 152 -0.57 3.29 9.73
C VAL A 152 -1.82 2.98 10.56
N VAL A 153 -1.96 1.74 11.05
CA VAL A 153 -3.05 1.38 11.97
C VAL A 153 -2.94 2.14 13.29
N ASP A 154 -1.74 2.26 13.86
CA ASP A 154 -1.54 2.96 15.13
C ASP A 154 -1.78 4.48 15.00
N SER A 155 -1.38 5.10 13.88
CA SER A 155 -1.61 6.52 13.63
C SER A 155 -3.10 6.87 13.46
N SER A 156 -3.93 5.88 13.11
CA SER A 156 -5.39 6.05 12.95
C SER A 156 -6.13 6.40 14.25
N ARG A 157 -5.51 6.20 15.43
CA ARG A 157 -6.08 6.54 16.76
C ARG A 157 -6.57 7.99 16.88
N GLY A 158 -5.98 8.92 16.10
CA GLY A 158 -6.32 10.34 16.12
C GLY A 158 -7.51 10.77 15.26
N TYR A 159 -8.05 9.88 14.40
CA TYR A 159 -9.07 10.26 13.42
C TYR A 159 -10.48 9.86 13.87
N ALA A 160 -11.38 10.84 13.98
CA ALA A 160 -12.78 10.62 14.35
C ALA A 160 -13.67 10.10 13.20
N CYS A 161 -13.12 10.00 11.99
CA CYS A 161 -13.87 9.57 10.81
C CYS A 161 -14.01 8.05 10.79
N LYS A 162 -15.23 7.57 11.05
CA LYS A 162 -15.58 6.16 10.88
C LYS A 162 -15.95 5.93 9.42
N ILE A 163 -15.04 5.39 8.63
CA ILE A 163 -15.34 4.91 7.28
C ILE A 163 -16.14 3.60 7.38
N PRO A 164 -17.08 3.34 6.44
CA PRO A 164 -17.81 2.09 6.40
C PRO A 164 -16.86 0.88 6.38
N LEU A 165 -17.20 -0.16 7.15
CA LEU A 165 -16.38 -1.37 7.26
C LEU A 165 -16.29 -2.15 5.94
N ASP A 166 -17.28 -1.97 5.06
CA ASP A 166 -17.38 -2.54 3.73
C ASP A 166 -16.71 -1.68 2.65
N TYR A 167 -15.91 -0.70 3.05
CA TYR A 167 -15.14 0.12 2.13
C TYR A 167 -14.19 -0.75 1.31
N THR A 168 -14.35 -0.73 -0.01
CA THR A 168 -13.63 -1.58 -0.95
C THR A 168 -12.84 -0.76 -1.95
N GLY A 169 -11.59 -1.14 -2.16
CA GLY A 169 -10.75 -0.69 -3.26
C GLY A 169 -10.62 -1.78 -4.31
N ASP A 170 -10.36 -1.38 -5.55
CA ASP A 170 -10.10 -2.35 -6.61
C ASP A 170 -9.10 -1.77 -7.62
N LEU A 171 -7.87 -2.24 -7.52
CA LEU A 171 -6.75 -1.93 -8.41
C LEU A 171 -6.95 -2.49 -9.83
N LEU A 172 -8.04 -3.24 -10.09
CA LEU A 172 -8.42 -3.79 -11.40
C LEU A 172 -9.73 -3.22 -11.96
N ARG A 173 -10.41 -2.30 -11.26
CA ARG A 173 -11.75 -1.83 -11.66
C ARG A 173 -11.69 -0.76 -12.76
N ILE A 174 -12.06 -1.17 -13.97
CA ILE A 174 -12.20 -0.35 -15.19
C ILE A 174 -13.47 0.50 -15.14
#